data_AF-A0AA39JJ22-F1
#
_entry.id   AF-A0AA39JJ22-F1
#
_cell.length_a   1.000
_cell.length_b   1.000
_cell.length_c   1.000
_cell.angle_alpha   90.00
_cell.angle_beta   90.00
_cell.angle_gamma   90.00
#
_symmetry.space_group_name_H-M   'P 1'
#
loop_
_entity.id
_entity.type
_entity.pdbx_description
1 polymer ?
#
loop_
_entity_poly.entity_id
_entity_poly.type
_entity_poly.pdbx_seq_one_letter_code
_entity_poly.pdbx_strand_id
1 'polypeptide(L)'
;MYGHSNYLPFHWHLYCKYGPFFADYETIPCDATEVYTIHSPALSAALSTLFNDFIPSFVVEVPDPSKFDRSAWSDLLELARTKISFSLDLRILCEDHGVRLSLGDHTPVPPPRDMPGPRWSPEWYKLVLSIRGRGDIALRDESRDTELELFVWVYMQHTIDKWAMIWRFFYVEMLKLTDPDRSCSLKALVCSISSVAKHWQRLLPLLQYSLPRRST
;
A
#
# COMPACT_ATOMS: atom_id res chain seq x y z
N MET A 1 -11.18 -34.23 1.75
CA MET A 1 -11.52 -33.28 2.83
C MET A 1 -10.44 -32.20 2.80
N TYR A 2 -10.63 -31.18 1.98
CA TYR A 2 -9.83 -29.96 2.00
C TYR A 2 -10.63 -28.95 2.83
N GLY A 3 -10.03 -28.47 3.91
CA GLY A 3 -10.71 -27.71 4.95
C GLY A 3 -10.79 -26.24 4.57
N HIS A 4 -12.02 -25.72 4.54
CA HIS A 4 -12.34 -24.30 4.55
C HIS A 4 -11.56 -23.64 5.69
N SER A 5 -10.45 -22.95 5.40
CA SER A 5 -9.71 -22.26 6.45
C SER A 5 -10.53 -21.04 6.88
N ASN A 6 -11.14 -21.11 8.05
CA ASN A 6 -11.84 -19.99 8.68
C ASN A 6 -10.87 -18.91 9.17
N TYR A 7 -9.81 -18.58 8.44
CA TYR A 7 -8.75 -17.68 8.91
C TYR A 7 -8.34 -16.65 7.85
N LEU A 8 -8.12 -15.40 8.29
CA LEU A 8 -7.56 -14.31 7.48
C LEU A 8 -6.12 -14.00 7.92
N PRO A 9 -5.12 -14.11 7.02
CA PRO A 9 -3.73 -13.82 7.36
C PRO A 9 -3.41 -12.33 7.16
N PHE A 10 -3.35 -11.55 8.23
CA PHE A 10 -2.90 -10.16 8.16
C PHE A 10 -1.36 -10.04 8.01
N HIS A 11 -0.63 -11.14 8.27
CA HIS A 11 0.81 -11.19 8.07
C HIS A 11 1.16 -11.57 6.62
N TRP A 12 1.22 -10.58 5.72
CA TRP A 12 1.75 -10.85 4.37
C TRP A 12 3.27 -10.92 4.34
N HIS A 13 3.78 -12.12 4.06
CA HIS A 13 5.15 -12.28 3.62
C HIS A 13 5.35 -11.55 2.29
N LEU A 14 6.39 -10.72 2.21
CA LEU A 14 6.72 -9.86 1.06
C LEU A 14 6.92 -10.63 -0.27
N TYR A 15 6.96 -11.97 -0.23
CA TYR A 15 7.15 -12.87 -1.37
C TYR A 15 5.82 -13.40 -1.95
N CYS A 16 4.66 -13.04 -1.39
CA CYS A 16 3.39 -13.43 -1.97
C CYS A 16 3.22 -12.79 -3.36
N LYS A 17 3.43 -13.59 -4.41
CA LYS A 17 3.27 -13.22 -5.83
C LYS A 17 1.83 -12.92 -6.24
N TYR A 18 0.88 -13.04 -5.31
CA TYR A 18 -0.51 -13.33 -5.58
C TYR A 18 -1.42 -12.49 -4.67
N GLY A 19 -2.50 -11.94 -5.24
CA GLY A 19 -3.47 -11.09 -4.52
C GLY A 19 -4.31 -11.86 -3.49
N PRO A 20 -5.26 -11.22 -2.79
CA PRO A 20 -5.97 -11.78 -1.65
C PRO A 20 -7.03 -12.84 -2.05
N PHE A 21 -7.05 -13.22 -3.33
CA PHE A 21 -8.07 -14.07 -3.95
C PHE A 21 -7.41 -15.30 -4.61
N PHE A 22 -6.85 -16.22 -3.83
CA PHE A 22 -6.23 -17.45 -4.38
C PHE A 22 -6.86 -18.74 -3.88
N ALA A 23 -6.79 -19.77 -4.75
CA ALA A 23 -7.54 -21.02 -4.69
C ALA A 23 -6.96 -22.13 -3.80
N ASP A 24 -5.70 -22.00 -3.36
CA ASP A 24 -5.03 -23.01 -2.51
C ASP A 24 -5.37 -22.86 -1.01
N TYR A 25 -5.94 -21.72 -0.65
CA TYR A 25 -6.58 -21.42 0.63
C TYR A 25 -7.98 -20.93 0.26
N GLU A 26 -8.99 -21.79 0.35
CA GLU A 26 -10.31 -21.52 -0.24
C GLU A 26 -10.75 -20.06 -0.09
N THR A 27 -10.90 -19.45 -1.26
CA THR A 27 -11.27 -18.07 -1.55
C THR A 27 -12.30 -17.51 -0.57
N ILE A 28 -12.07 -16.27 -0.12
CA ILE A 28 -13.18 -15.33 0.08
C ILE A 28 -13.93 -15.33 -1.27
N PRO A 29 -15.14 -15.86 -1.35
CA PRO A 29 -15.74 -16.18 -2.64
C PRO A 29 -15.97 -14.90 -3.47
N CYS A 30 -15.93 -14.98 -4.81
CA CYS A 30 -15.99 -13.78 -5.65
C CYS A 30 -17.25 -12.92 -5.39
N ASP A 31 -18.33 -13.56 -4.94
CA ASP A 31 -19.56 -12.93 -4.45
C ASP A 31 -19.33 -12.10 -3.18
N ALA A 32 -18.38 -12.42 -2.31
CA ALA A 32 -18.04 -11.60 -1.16
C ALA A 32 -17.47 -10.24 -1.62
N THR A 33 -16.64 -10.20 -2.66
CA THR A 33 -16.21 -8.91 -3.24
C THR A 33 -17.39 -8.08 -3.74
N GLU A 34 -18.41 -8.69 -4.34
CA GLU A 34 -19.67 -8.01 -4.73
C GLU A 34 -20.50 -7.59 -3.50
N VAL A 35 -20.68 -8.48 -2.53
CA VAL A 35 -21.45 -8.22 -1.29
C VAL A 35 -20.83 -7.07 -0.49
N TYR A 36 -19.50 -7.03 -0.33
CA TYR A 36 -18.85 -5.94 0.42
C TYR A 36 -18.67 -4.66 -0.38
N THR A 37 -18.56 -4.71 -1.72
CA THR A 37 -18.65 -3.48 -2.53
C THR A 37 -20.06 -2.89 -2.58
N ILE A 38 -21.10 -3.72 -2.41
CA ILE A 38 -22.49 -3.27 -2.27
C ILE A 38 -22.73 -2.64 -0.88
N HIS A 39 -22.12 -3.18 0.19
CA HIS A 39 -22.36 -2.72 1.56
C HIS A 39 -21.41 -1.62 2.07
N SER A 40 -20.22 -1.46 1.48
CA SER A 40 -19.28 -0.38 1.81
C SER A 40 -18.93 0.45 0.57
N PRO A 41 -19.71 1.52 0.26
CA PRO A 41 -19.43 2.40 -0.87
C PRO A 41 -18.03 3.01 -0.84
N ALA A 42 -17.51 3.28 0.37
CA ALA A 42 -16.16 3.78 0.57
C ALA A 42 -15.10 2.75 0.15
N LEU A 43 -15.27 1.48 0.52
CA LEU A 43 -14.38 0.40 0.10
C LEU A 43 -14.42 0.21 -1.41
N SER A 44 -15.61 0.24 -2.01
CA SER A 44 -15.79 0.14 -3.46
C SER A 44 -15.05 1.25 -4.21
N ALA A 45 -15.22 2.51 -3.77
CA ALA A 45 -14.53 3.65 -4.37
C ALA A 45 -12.99 3.54 -4.22
N ALA A 46 -12.51 3.10 -3.05
CA ALA A 46 -11.08 2.92 -2.80
C ALA A 46 -10.48 1.80 -3.66
N LEU A 47 -11.17 0.66 -3.80
CA LEU A 47 -10.75 -0.45 -4.68
C LEU A 47 -10.74 -0.02 -6.15
N SER A 48 -11.76 0.70 -6.59
CA SER A 48 -11.79 1.26 -7.95
C SER A 48 -10.60 2.20 -8.18
N THR A 49 -10.35 3.14 -7.25
CA THR A 49 -9.18 4.04 -7.31
C THR A 49 -7.88 3.25 -7.35
N LEU A 50 -7.75 2.19 -6.54
CA LEU A 50 -6.55 1.36 -6.49
C LEU A 50 -6.27 0.67 -7.83
N PHE A 51 -7.28 0.00 -8.41
CA PHE A 51 -7.09 -0.85 -9.59
C PHE A 51 -7.17 -0.10 -10.91
N ASN A 52 -8.00 0.94 -11.01
CA ASN A 52 -8.23 1.68 -12.25
C ASN A 52 -7.28 2.89 -12.41
N ASP A 53 -6.88 3.52 -11.29
CA ASP A 53 -6.08 4.75 -11.35
C ASP A 53 -4.67 4.55 -10.78
N PHE A 54 -4.57 4.06 -9.54
CA PHE A 54 -3.31 3.96 -8.82
C PHE A 54 -2.37 2.97 -9.49
N ILE A 55 -2.70 1.67 -9.53
CA ILE A 55 -1.81 0.65 -10.09
C ILE A 55 -1.37 0.99 -11.52
N PRO A 56 -2.25 1.30 -12.48
CA PRO A 56 -1.84 1.63 -13.84
C PRO A 56 -0.87 2.81 -13.91
N SER A 57 -1.06 3.82 -13.05
CA SER A 57 -0.17 4.97 -13.03
C SER A 57 1.22 4.65 -12.45
N PHE A 58 1.39 3.56 -11.69
CA PHE A 58 2.67 3.15 -11.07
C PHE A 58 3.38 1.99 -11.80
N VAL A 59 2.71 1.33 -12.76
CA VAL A 59 3.28 0.26 -13.60
C VAL A 59 4.25 0.80 -14.67
N VAL A 60 4.32 2.11 -14.85
CA VAL A 60 5.23 2.76 -15.81
C VAL A 60 6.70 2.66 -15.38
N GLU A 61 7.60 2.60 -16.35
CA GLU A 61 9.04 2.61 -16.10
C GLU A 61 9.45 3.92 -15.42
N VAL A 62 10.21 3.81 -14.32
CA VAL A 62 10.74 4.99 -13.63
C VAL A 62 11.83 5.61 -14.51
N PRO A 63 11.78 6.92 -14.80
CA PRO A 63 12.78 7.58 -15.62
C PRO A 63 14.20 7.42 -15.04
N ASP A 64 15.19 7.22 -15.92
CA ASP A 64 16.60 7.25 -15.56
C ASP A 64 17.12 8.70 -15.68
N PRO A 65 17.43 9.40 -14.58
CA PRO A 65 17.84 10.81 -14.61
C PRO A 65 19.07 11.07 -15.47
N SER A 66 19.94 10.08 -15.67
CA SER A 66 21.16 10.21 -16.47
C SER A 66 20.90 10.37 -17.97
N LYS A 67 19.70 10.00 -18.42
CA LYS A 67 19.26 10.13 -19.81
C LYS A 67 18.59 11.47 -20.13
N PHE A 68 18.48 12.35 -19.13
CA PHE A 68 17.83 13.65 -19.27
C PHE A 68 18.81 14.79 -19.00
N ASP A 69 18.64 15.89 -19.73
CA ASP A 69 19.32 17.14 -19.43
C ASP A 69 18.91 17.66 -18.05
N ARG A 70 19.83 18.35 -17.36
CA ARG A 70 19.57 18.93 -16.03
C ARG A 70 18.37 19.86 -15.99
N SER A 71 18.03 20.50 -17.10
CA SER A 71 16.84 21.35 -17.22
C SER A 71 15.54 20.58 -16.96
N ALA A 72 15.49 19.28 -17.26
CA ALA A 72 14.32 18.43 -17.03
C ALA A 72 14.24 17.86 -15.60
N TRP A 73 15.27 18.06 -14.76
CA TRP A 73 15.31 17.46 -13.42
C TRP A 73 14.22 17.99 -12.49
N SER A 74 13.82 19.26 -12.63
CA SER A 74 12.70 19.81 -11.85
C SER A 74 11.39 19.08 -12.17
N ASP A 75 11.13 18.79 -13.44
CA ASP A 75 9.92 18.11 -13.87
C ASP A 75 9.90 16.65 -13.39
N LEU A 76 11.06 15.97 -13.43
CA LEU A 76 11.22 14.62 -12.87
C LEU A 76 10.98 14.59 -11.35
N LEU A 77 11.46 15.60 -10.62
CA LEU A 77 11.19 15.74 -9.19
C LEU A 77 9.70 15.94 -8.92
N GLU A 78 9.02 16.80 -9.69
CA GLU A 78 7.59 17.05 -9.52
C GLU A 78 6.72 15.86 -9.93
N LEU A 79 7.13 15.09 -10.93
CA LEU A 79 6.52 13.80 -11.25
C LEU A 79 6.62 12.85 -10.05
N ALA A 80 7.82 12.69 -9.49
CA ALA A 80 8.05 11.85 -8.33
C ALA A 80 7.22 12.32 -7.12
N ARG A 81 7.18 13.63 -6.87
CA ARG A 81 6.37 14.25 -5.80
C ARG A 81 4.90 13.92 -5.98
N THR A 82 4.36 14.10 -7.18
CA THR A 82 2.95 13.79 -7.50
C THR A 82 2.62 12.33 -7.22
N LYS A 83 3.49 11.40 -7.64
CA LYS A 83 3.34 9.96 -7.33
C LYS A 83 3.33 9.72 -5.82
N ILE A 84 4.30 10.28 -5.09
CA ILE A 84 4.35 10.10 -3.64
C ILE A 84 3.11 10.66 -2.95
N SER A 85 2.67 11.87 -3.31
CA SER A 85 1.45 12.47 -2.78
C SER A 85 0.23 11.58 -3.02
N PHE A 86 0.02 11.09 -4.24
CA PHE A 86 -1.11 10.19 -4.53
C PHE A 86 -1.05 8.90 -3.70
N SER A 87 0.15 8.31 -3.55
CA SER A 87 0.33 7.11 -2.71
C SER A 87 0.05 7.36 -1.24
N LEU A 88 0.42 8.54 -0.72
CA LEU A 88 0.19 8.90 0.68
C LEU A 88 -1.29 9.15 0.93
N ASP A 89 -1.98 9.87 0.04
CA ASP A 89 -3.40 10.17 0.20
C ASP A 89 -4.24 8.89 0.22
N LEU A 90 -4.01 7.99 -0.75
CA LEU A 90 -4.74 6.72 -0.80
C LEU A 90 -4.40 5.82 0.39
N ARG A 91 -3.15 5.86 0.88
CA ARG A 91 -2.74 5.11 2.07
C ARG A 91 -3.41 5.64 3.33
N ILE A 92 -3.42 6.96 3.55
CA ILE A 92 -4.07 7.58 4.72
C ILE A 92 -5.57 7.27 4.72
N LEU A 93 -6.22 7.26 3.55
CA LEU A 93 -7.61 6.82 3.42
C LEU A 93 -7.80 5.39 3.94
N CYS A 94 -6.93 4.46 3.51
CA CYS A 94 -7.02 3.07 3.96
C CYS A 94 -6.74 2.91 5.46
N GLU A 95 -5.79 3.67 6.00
CA GLU A 95 -5.48 3.67 7.43
C GLU A 95 -6.67 4.20 8.25
N ASP A 96 -7.30 5.29 7.80
CA ASP A 96 -8.42 5.93 8.50
C ASP A 96 -9.64 5.02 8.57
N HIS A 97 -10.01 4.38 7.45
CA HIS A 97 -11.09 3.41 7.46
C HIS A 97 -10.77 2.18 8.33
N GLY A 98 -9.54 1.69 8.31
CA GLY A 98 -9.13 0.58 9.17
C GLY A 98 -9.21 0.92 10.67
N VAL A 99 -8.78 2.13 11.05
CA VAL A 99 -8.87 2.61 12.44
C VAL A 99 -10.32 2.82 12.87
N ARG A 100 -11.18 3.37 12.00
CA ARG A 100 -12.63 3.54 12.26
C ARG A 100 -13.35 2.24 12.47
N LEU A 101 -13.09 1.24 11.64
CA LEU A 101 -13.67 -0.09 11.80
C LEU A 101 -13.22 -0.77 13.11
N SER A 102 -12.00 -0.47 13.58
CA SER A 102 -11.47 -1.08 14.81
C SER A 102 -11.91 -0.40 16.10
N LEU A 103 -12.22 0.90 16.08
CA LEU A 103 -12.48 1.70 17.29
C LEU A 103 -13.85 2.40 17.34
N GLY A 104 -14.60 2.42 16.24
CA GLY A 104 -15.87 3.15 16.15
C GLY A 104 -15.72 4.62 16.54
N ASP A 105 -16.57 5.09 17.46
CA ASP A 105 -16.63 6.50 17.90
C ASP A 105 -15.38 6.99 18.65
N HIS A 106 -14.45 6.08 19.00
CA HIS A 106 -13.22 6.40 19.72
C HIS A 106 -12.02 6.66 18.79
N THR A 107 -12.25 6.89 17.49
CA THR A 107 -11.15 7.13 16.56
C THR A 107 -10.42 8.45 16.82
N PRO A 108 -9.09 8.43 16.95
CA PRO A 108 -8.29 9.65 16.91
C PRO A 108 -8.37 10.31 15.54
N VAL A 109 -7.99 11.59 15.45
CA VAL A 109 -7.91 12.29 14.15
C VAL A 109 -6.76 11.72 13.33
N PRO A 110 -6.94 11.44 12.03
CA PRO A 110 -5.86 10.98 11.16
C PRO A 110 -4.71 12.01 11.08
N PRO A 111 -3.48 11.55 10.81
CA PRO A 111 -2.31 12.42 10.73
C PRO A 111 -2.49 13.47 9.63
N PRO A 112 -2.03 14.71 9.84
CA PRO A 112 -2.04 15.71 8.79
C PRO A 112 -1.11 15.30 7.63
N ARG A 113 -1.54 15.62 6.41
CA ARG A 113 -0.93 15.16 5.14
C ARG A 113 0.54 15.53 4.99
N ASP A 114 0.94 16.68 5.53
CA ASP A 114 2.29 17.25 5.47
C ASP A 114 3.22 16.69 6.55
N MET A 115 2.68 16.00 7.56
CA MET A 115 3.46 15.36 8.62
C MET A 115 3.04 13.91 8.87
N PRO A 116 3.01 13.04 7.83
CA PRO A 116 2.66 11.64 8.03
C PRO A 116 3.82 10.93 8.73
N GLY A 117 3.54 10.33 9.89
CA GLY A 117 4.41 9.32 10.46
C GLY A 117 4.31 9.16 11.98
N PRO A 118 4.89 8.07 12.52
CA PRO A 118 4.82 7.76 13.95
C PRO A 118 5.42 8.86 14.84
N ARG A 119 6.34 9.67 14.30
CA ARG A 119 6.93 10.81 15.01
C ARG A 119 5.90 11.89 15.34
N TRP A 120 4.93 12.11 14.45
CA TRP A 120 3.99 13.23 14.53
C TRP A 120 2.60 12.80 15.03
N SER A 121 2.23 11.53 14.83
CA SER A 121 0.96 10.98 15.31
C SER A 121 1.18 9.59 15.92
N PRO A 122 1.94 9.47 17.02
CA PRO A 122 2.36 8.19 17.57
C PRO A 122 1.19 7.27 17.92
N GLU A 123 0.11 7.81 18.51
CA GLU A 123 -1.04 7.00 18.90
C GLU A 123 -1.84 6.49 17.69
N TRP A 124 -1.94 7.29 16.62
CA TRP A 124 -2.53 6.84 15.37
C TRP A 124 -1.75 5.67 14.79
N TYR A 125 -0.43 5.83 14.65
CA TYR A 125 0.39 4.79 14.04
C TYR A 125 0.53 3.56 14.93
N LYS A 126 0.40 3.68 16.25
CA LYS A 126 0.29 2.53 17.16
C LYS A 126 -0.94 1.68 16.84
N LEU A 127 -2.08 2.31 16.52
CA LEU A 127 -3.30 1.61 16.12
C LEU A 127 -3.19 1.00 14.72
N VAL A 128 -2.68 1.76 13.74
CA VAL A 128 -2.45 1.23 12.38
C VAL A 128 -1.54 0.01 12.43
N LEU A 129 -0.45 0.07 13.19
CA LEU A 129 0.48 -1.03 13.34
C LEU A 129 -0.12 -2.21 14.10
N SER A 130 -0.98 -1.98 15.10
CA SER A 130 -1.66 -3.07 15.81
C SER A 130 -2.64 -3.81 14.91
N ILE A 131 -3.36 -3.10 14.04
CA ILE A 131 -4.27 -3.71 13.04
C ILE A 131 -3.48 -4.54 12.04
N ARG A 132 -2.39 -4.00 11.49
CA ARG A 132 -1.52 -4.72 10.54
C ARG A 132 -0.81 -5.93 11.18
N GLY A 133 -0.57 -5.87 12.48
CA GLY A 133 0.14 -6.90 13.24
C GLY A 133 -0.73 -8.02 13.81
N ARG A 134 -2.03 -8.09 13.46
CA ARG A 134 -2.99 -9.03 14.05
C ARG A 134 -2.71 -10.52 13.81
N GLY A 135 -1.82 -10.87 12.88
CA GLY A 135 -1.51 -12.27 12.56
C GLY A 135 -2.67 -12.96 11.85
N ASP A 136 -2.86 -14.25 12.10
CA ASP A 136 -3.96 -15.03 11.51
C ASP A 136 -5.21 -14.92 12.40
N ILE A 137 -6.30 -14.39 11.83
CA ILE A 137 -7.55 -14.14 12.55
C ILE A 137 -8.63 -15.13 12.13
N ALA A 138 -9.22 -15.82 13.11
CA ALA A 138 -10.34 -16.72 12.86
C ALA A 138 -11.63 -15.94 12.50
N LEU A 139 -12.23 -16.26 11.36
CA LEU A 139 -13.52 -15.76 10.91
C LEU A 139 -14.66 -16.38 11.73
N ARG A 140 -15.26 -15.59 12.60
CA ARG A 140 -16.46 -15.93 13.37
C ARG A 140 -17.67 -15.26 12.74
N ASP A 141 -18.83 -15.90 12.75
CA ASP A 141 -20.04 -15.38 12.07
C ASP A 141 -20.42 -13.96 12.52
N GLU A 142 -20.25 -13.62 13.80
CA GLU A 142 -20.61 -12.30 14.36
C GLU A 142 -19.68 -11.15 13.93
N SER A 143 -18.43 -11.44 13.59
CA SER A 143 -17.41 -10.42 13.25
C SER A 143 -16.84 -10.61 11.84
N ARG A 144 -17.37 -11.56 11.07
CA ARG A 144 -16.85 -11.95 9.76
C ARG A 144 -16.74 -10.75 8.83
N ASP A 145 -17.79 -9.95 8.76
CA ASP A 145 -17.89 -8.79 7.87
C ASP A 145 -16.82 -7.74 8.20
N THR A 146 -16.69 -7.38 9.48
CA THR A 146 -15.72 -6.40 9.95
C THR A 146 -14.28 -6.88 9.75
N GLU A 147 -13.97 -8.13 10.10
CA GLU A 147 -12.62 -8.68 9.95
C GLU A 147 -12.22 -8.79 8.47
N LEU A 148 -13.17 -9.13 7.60
CA LEU A 148 -12.95 -9.15 6.17
C LEU A 148 -12.70 -7.75 5.60
N GLU A 149 -13.54 -6.77 5.96
CA GLU A 149 -13.36 -5.41 5.50
C GLU A 149 -12.02 -4.83 5.97
N LEU A 150 -11.67 -5.05 7.25
CA LEU A 150 -10.35 -4.70 7.79
C LEU A 150 -9.21 -5.34 7.00
N PHE A 151 -9.34 -6.62 6.65
CA PHE A 151 -8.35 -7.32 5.84
C PHE A 151 -8.18 -6.68 4.46
N VAL A 152 -9.27 -6.29 3.79
CA VAL A 152 -9.17 -5.61 2.48
C VAL A 152 -8.49 -4.25 2.62
N TRP A 153 -8.83 -3.45 3.64
CA TRP A 153 -8.15 -2.17 3.88
C TRP A 153 -6.65 -2.33 4.11
N VAL A 154 -6.25 -3.33 4.90
CA VAL A 154 -4.84 -3.65 5.15
C VAL A 154 -4.16 -4.14 3.87
N TYR A 155 -4.83 -4.97 3.05
CA TYR A 155 -4.31 -5.42 1.75
C TYR A 155 -4.00 -4.25 0.81
N MET A 156 -4.91 -3.27 0.73
CA MET A 156 -4.71 -2.09 -0.09
C MET A 156 -3.50 -1.27 0.36
N GLN A 157 -3.31 -1.09 1.68
CA GLN A 157 -2.10 -0.44 2.22
C GLN A 157 -0.82 -1.14 1.77
N HIS A 158 -0.78 -2.48 1.85
CA HIS A 158 0.37 -3.27 1.39
C HIS A 158 0.61 -3.13 -0.12
N THR A 159 -0.46 -3.12 -0.91
CA THR A 159 -0.39 -2.96 -2.36
C THR A 159 0.14 -1.58 -2.75
N ILE A 160 -0.36 -0.53 -2.09
CA ILE A 160 0.11 0.86 -2.29
C ILE A 160 1.61 0.95 -1.97
N ASP A 161 2.04 0.39 -0.85
CA ASP A 161 3.45 0.41 -0.46
C ASP A 161 4.36 -0.31 -1.43
N LYS A 162 3.92 -1.45 -1.97
CA LYS A 162 4.64 -2.22 -2.97
C LYS A 162 4.88 -1.39 -4.23
N TRP A 163 3.83 -0.80 -4.80
CA TRP A 163 3.93 -0.06 -6.06
C TRP A 163 4.60 1.30 -5.90
N ALA A 164 4.38 2.00 -4.78
CA ALA A 164 5.00 3.30 -4.54
C ALA A 164 6.49 3.22 -4.18
N MET A 165 7.01 2.05 -3.83
CA MET A 165 8.38 1.89 -3.33
C MET A 165 9.46 2.44 -4.28
N ILE A 166 9.39 2.06 -5.56
CA ILE A 166 10.38 2.49 -6.57
C ILE A 166 10.34 4.01 -6.76
N TRP A 167 9.15 4.61 -6.73
CA TRP A 167 8.94 6.05 -6.83
C TRP A 167 9.44 6.81 -5.60
N ARG A 168 9.41 6.18 -4.41
CA ARG A 168 9.98 6.79 -3.19
C ARG A 168 11.49 6.89 -3.28
N PHE A 169 12.16 5.87 -3.83
CA PHE A 169 13.59 5.93 -4.10
C PHE A 169 13.93 6.99 -5.13
N PHE A 170 13.18 7.01 -6.22
CA PHE A 170 13.35 8.00 -7.27
C PHE A 170 13.18 9.44 -6.76
N TYR A 171 12.15 9.71 -5.95
CA TYR A 171 11.95 11.02 -5.32
C TYR A 171 13.17 11.46 -4.48
N VAL A 172 13.71 10.57 -3.65
CA VAL A 172 14.88 10.86 -2.81
C VAL A 172 16.14 11.08 -3.65
N GLU A 173 16.30 10.33 -4.73
CA GLU A 173 17.39 10.52 -5.69
C GLU A 173 17.29 11.87 -6.38
N MET A 174 16.11 12.19 -6.95
CA MET A 174 15.87 13.47 -7.62
C MET A 174 16.09 14.64 -6.68
N LEU A 175 15.64 14.57 -5.42
CA LEU A 175 15.91 15.61 -4.44
C LEU A 175 17.41 15.86 -4.23
N LYS A 176 18.23 14.80 -4.15
CA LYS A 176 19.69 14.97 -4.02
C LYS A 176 20.31 15.63 -5.25
N LEU A 177 19.79 15.31 -6.43
CA LEU A 177 20.26 15.86 -7.69
C LEU A 177 19.86 17.34 -7.87
N THR A 178 18.68 17.73 -7.38
CA THR A 178 18.16 19.10 -7.52
C THR A 178 18.49 20.01 -6.35
N ASP A 179 18.69 19.49 -5.14
CA ASP A 179 18.96 20.25 -3.91
C ASP A 179 19.77 19.41 -2.89
N PRO A 180 21.11 19.52 -2.91
CA PRO A 180 21.99 18.76 -2.02
C PRO A 180 21.74 19.04 -0.53
N ASP A 181 21.35 20.25 -0.16
CA ASP A 181 21.21 20.70 1.23
C ASP A 181 19.92 20.18 1.88
N ARG A 182 18.84 19.98 1.11
CA ARG A 182 17.59 19.33 1.59
C ARG A 182 17.70 17.81 1.78
N SER A 183 18.74 17.17 1.25
CA SER A 183 18.91 15.71 1.32
C SER A 183 19.06 15.14 2.74
N CYS A 184 19.46 15.97 3.71
CA CYS A 184 19.68 15.55 5.09
C CYS A 184 18.40 15.40 5.93
N SER A 185 17.32 16.13 5.62
CA SER A 185 16.08 16.09 6.44
C SER A 185 15.21 14.86 6.16
N LEU A 186 15.25 14.33 4.94
CA LEU A 186 14.41 13.22 4.47
C LEU A 186 14.95 11.81 4.80
N LYS A 187 16.19 11.70 5.30
CA LYS A 187 16.72 10.44 5.84
C LYS A 187 15.80 9.86 6.93
N ALA A 188 15.11 10.71 7.69
CA ALA A 188 14.15 10.30 8.71
C ALA A 188 12.89 9.60 8.14
N LEU A 189 12.43 9.99 6.94
CA LEU A 189 11.29 9.34 6.26
C LEU A 189 11.68 7.98 5.66
N VAL A 190 12.92 7.89 5.15
CA VAL A 190 13.48 6.68 4.52
C VAL A 190 13.85 5.61 5.54
N CYS A 191 14.27 5.97 6.76
CA CYS A 191 14.61 5.00 7.80
C CYS A 191 13.44 4.05 8.16
N SER A 192 12.18 4.52 8.08
CA SER A 192 10.99 3.68 8.31
C SER A 192 10.76 2.63 7.19
N ILE A 193 11.28 2.88 5.99
CA ILE A 193 11.02 2.08 4.76
C ILE A 193 12.24 1.24 4.35
N SER A 194 13.45 1.61 4.80
CA SER A 194 14.74 1.04 4.36
C SER A 194 14.95 -0.45 4.68
N SER A 195 14.29 -0.99 5.72
CA SER A 195 14.35 -2.41 6.05
C SER A 195 13.70 -3.29 4.98
N VAL A 196 12.64 -2.78 4.34
CA VAL A 196 11.86 -3.51 3.34
C VAL A 196 12.51 -3.42 1.95
N ALA A 197 13.13 -2.28 1.62
CA ALA A 197 13.65 -2.03 0.28
C ALA A 197 14.94 -2.77 -0.11
N LYS A 198 15.84 -3.02 0.85
CA LYS A 198 17.05 -3.83 0.58
C LYS A 198 16.72 -5.27 0.17
N HIS A 199 15.53 -5.74 0.55
CA HIS A 199 15.01 -7.03 0.14
C HIS A 199 14.43 -7.01 -1.30
N TRP A 200 13.77 -5.91 -1.69
CA TRP A 200 13.12 -5.77 -3.01
C TRP A 200 14.06 -5.50 -4.18
N GLN A 201 15.18 -4.81 -3.98
CA GLN A 201 16.21 -4.63 -5.02
C GLN A 201 16.77 -5.98 -5.54
N ARG A 202 16.62 -7.06 -4.77
CA ARG A 202 17.01 -8.42 -5.17
C ARG A 202 15.90 -9.20 -5.89
N LEU A 203 14.64 -8.75 -5.83
CA LEU A 203 13.48 -9.51 -6.30
C LEU A 203 12.76 -8.89 -7.52
N LEU A 204 13.01 -7.61 -7.84
CA LEU A 204 12.42 -6.94 -9.01
C LEU A 204 12.57 -7.74 -10.33
N PRO A 205 13.73 -8.36 -10.63
CA PRO A 205 13.89 -9.16 -11.85
C PRO A 205 13.01 -10.43 -11.90
N LEU A 206 12.51 -10.92 -10.76
CA LEU A 206 11.72 -12.16 -10.66
C LEU A 206 10.20 -11.95 -10.79
N LEU A 207 9.74 -10.68 -10.79
CA LEU A 207 8.34 -10.30 -10.92
C LEU A 207 7.94 -9.94 -12.36
N GLN A 208 8.89 -9.54 -13.22
CA GLN A 208 8.63 -9.25 -14.64
C GLN A 208 8.25 -10.50 -15.47
N TYR A 209 8.52 -11.71 -14.97
CA TYR A 209 8.25 -12.97 -15.68
C TYR A 209 6.83 -13.54 -15.50
N SER A 210 5.91 -12.84 -14.83
CA SER A 210 4.61 -13.41 -14.43
C SER A 210 3.37 -12.59 -14.81
N LEU A 211 3.48 -11.61 -15.71
CA LEU A 211 2.29 -11.07 -16.38
C LEU A 211 1.82 -12.07 -17.46
N PRO A 212 0.53 -12.48 -17.48
CA PRO A 212 0.03 -13.32 -18.55
C PRO A 212 0.15 -12.55 -19.86
N ARG A 213 0.90 -13.11 -20.82
CA ARG A 213 0.83 -12.66 -22.21
C ARG A 213 -0.62 -12.78 -22.63
N ARG A 214 -1.28 -11.66 -22.94
CA ARG A 214 -2.54 -11.69 -23.69
C ARG A 214 -2.23 -12.38 -25.01
N SER A 215 -2.73 -13.60 -25.17
CA SER A 215 -2.87 -14.23 -26.49
C SER A 215 -3.96 -13.46 -27.22
N THR A 216 -3.49 -12.67 -28.20
CA THR A 216 -4.17 -12.05 -29.36
C THR A 216 -5.67 -11.85 -29.30
#